data_AF-A0AAJ6MUX9-F1
#
_entry.id   AF-A0AAJ6MUX9-F1
#
_cell.length_a   1.000
_cell.length_b   1.000
_cell.length_c   1.000
_cell.angle_alpha   90.00
_cell.angle_beta   90.00
_cell.angle_gamma   90.00
#
_symmetry.space_group_name_H-M   'P 1'
#
loop_
_entity.id
_entity.type
_entity.pdbx_description
1 polymer ?
#
loop_
_entity_poly.entity_id
_entity_poly.type
_entity_poly.pdbx_seq_one_letter_code
_entity_poly.pdbx_strand_id
1 'polypeptide(L)'
;MSMAAFYSNGWPSCVIAGQFAEDLFVALDFKKMVIRDRAVARGMVFSLCIPLAKKPAQAGKLKVWLRRFVKEGSLAQPQADAFWLRAKKLAKSPG
;
A
#
# COMPACT_ATOMS: atom_id res chain seq x y z
N MET A 1 3.26 5.24 21.12
CA MET A 1 4.15 4.16 20.65
C MET A 1 4.62 4.51 19.25
N SER A 2 5.92 4.70 19.02
CA SER A 2 6.44 5.25 17.76
C SER A 2 6.53 4.17 16.67
N MET A 3 6.10 4.52 15.45
CA MET A 3 6.08 3.65 14.27
C MET A 3 7.46 3.05 13.94
N ALA A 4 8.54 3.71 14.38
CA ALA A 4 9.92 3.25 14.24
C ALA A 4 10.20 1.90 14.93
N ALA A 5 9.52 1.59 16.04
CA ALA A 5 9.78 0.37 16.80
C ALA A 5 9.31 -0.91 16.09
N PHE A 6 8.40 -0.80 15.11
CA PHE A 6 7.93 -1.94 14.30
C PHE A 6 8.95 -2.39 13.23
N TYR A 7 9.93 -1.54 12.89
CA TYR A 7 10.89 -1.79 11.82
C TYR A 7 12.19 -2.48 12.29
N SER A 8 12.49 -2.50 13.60
CA SER A 8 13.80 -2.94 14.11
C SER A 8 13.95 -4.44 14.40
N ASN A 9 12.89 -5.24 14.36
CA ASN A 9 12.96 -6.69 14.61
C ASN A 9 12.93 -7.50 13.30
N GLY A 10 14.04 -7.51 12.57
CA GLY A 10 14.50 -8.65 11.76
C GLY A 10 13.64 -9.20 10.61
N TRP A 11 12.67 -8.47 10.04
CA TRP A 11 11.88 -8.93 8.88
C TRP A 11 12.06 -7.98 7.67
N PRO A 12 12.79 -8.37 6.59
CA PRO A 12 12.93 -7.50 5.40
C PRO A 12 11.59 -7.18 4.73
N SER A 13 10.59 -8.05 4.91
CA SER A 13 9.25 -7.94 4.35
C SER A 13 8.41 -6.79 4.93
N CYS A 14 8.61 -6.39 6.21
CA CYS A 14 7.85 -5.28 6.80
C CYS A 14 8.43 -3.91 6.43
N VAL A 15 9.74 -3.79 6.26
CA VAL A 15 10.41 -2.57 5.78
C VAL A 15 9.98 -2.26 4.34
N ILE A 16 9.96 -3.27 3.48
CA ILE A 16 9.55 -3.13 2.08
C ILE A 16 8.05 -2.82 1.96
N ALA A 17 7.21 -3.46 2.78
CA ALA A 17 5.77 -3.16 2.81
C ALA A 17 5.48 -1.74 3.31
N GLY A 18 6.26 -1.25 4.28
CA GLY A 18 6.15 0.12 4.78
C GLY A 18 6.54 1.15 3.74
N GLN A 19 7.68 0.98 3.07
CA GLN A 19 8.10 1.87 1.98
C GLN A 19 7.08 1.86 0.83
N PHE A 20 6.57 0.69 0.45
CA PHE A 20 5.54 0.57 -0.60
C PHE A 20 4.24 1.28 -0.22
N ALA A 21 3.83 1.22 1.05
CA ALA A 21 2.67 1.95 1.55
C ALA A 21 2.87 3.47 1.51
N GLU A 22 4.05 3.96 1.89
CA GLU A 22 4.38 5.40 1.81
C GLU A 22 4.39 5.89 0.37
N ASP A 23 5.00 5.14 -0.54
CA ASP A 23 5.05 5.49 -1.97
C ASP A 23 3.64 5.58 -2.57
N LEU A 24 2.75 4.63 -2.23
CA LEU A 24 1.35 4.65 -2.65
C LEU A 24 0.60 5.84 -2.03
N PHE A 25 0.86 6.12 -0.75
CA PHE A 25 0.24 7.23 -0.05
C PHE A 25 0.63 8.59 -0.66
N VAL A 26 1.89 8.80 -1.01
CA VAL A 26 2.36 10.04 -1.67
C VAL A 26 1.75 10.21 -3.07
N ALA A 27 1.52 9.12 -3.79
CA ALA A 27 0.91 9.16 -5.12
C ALA A 27 -0.60 9.45 -5.09
N LEU A 28 -1.26 9.28 -3.94
CA LEU A 28 -2.68 9.56 -3.79
C LEU A 28 -2.95 11.05 -3.63
N ASP A 29 -3.90 11.57 -4.40
CA ASP A 29 -4.44 12.92 -4.20
C ASP A 29 -5.40 12.92 -3.00
N PHE A 30 -4.89 13.24 -1.81
CA PHE A 30 -5.67 13.31 -0.57
C PHE A 30 -6.89 14.22 -0.66
N LYS A 31 -6.82 15.29 -1.44
CA LYS A 31 -7.95 16.22 -1.56
C LYS A 31 -9.15 15.59 -2.27
N LYS A 32 -8.92 14.52 -3.03
CA LYS A 32 -9.93 13.75 -3.75
C LYS A 32 -10.37 12.49 -3.02
N MET A 33 -9.67 12.09 -1.96
CA MET A 33 -10.09 10.94 -1.16
C MET A 33 -11.31 11.29 -0.30
N VAL A 34 -12.21 10.31 -0.16
CA VAL A 34 -13.37 10.42 0.76
C VAL A 34 -12.90 10.54 2.21
N ILE A 35 -11.75 9.93 2.54
CA ILE A 35 -11.13 9.99 3.86
C ILE A 35 -10.29 11.26 3.96
N ARG A 36 -10.78 12.24 4.73
CA ARG A 36 -10.12 13.55 4.92
C ARG A 36 -9.04 13.54 6.00
N ASP A 37 -9.01 12.52 6.85
CA ASP A 37 -7.96 12.36 7.86
C ASP A 37 -6.74 11.65 7.25
N ARG A 38 -5.62 12.39 7.24
CA ARG A 38 -4.36 11.94 6.66
C ARG A 38 -3.75 10.76 7.42
N ALA A 39 -3.88 10.71 8.75
CA ALA A 39 -3.37 9.61 9.55
C ALA A 39 -4.21 8.34 9.35
N VAL A 40 -5.53 8.47 9.26
CA VAL A 40 -6.45 7.37 8.97
C VAL A 40 -6.22 6.82 7.57
N ALA A 41 -6.07 7.69 6.55
CA ALA A 41 -5.77 7.25 5.19
C ALA A 41 -4.43 6.50 5.11
N ARG A 42 -3.41 6.97 5.85
CA ARG A 42 -2.10 6.32 5.90
C ARG A 42 -2.17 4.95 6.54
N GLY A 43 -2.88 4.84 7.67
CA GLY A 43 -3.13 3.56 8.33
C GLY A 43 -3.89 2.57 7.45
N MET A 44 -4.86 3.05 6.66
CA MET A 44 -5.58 2.24 5.67
C MET A 44 -4.65 1.71 4.58
N VAL A 45 -3.87 2.58 3.94
CA VAL A 45 -2.92 2.19 2.89
C VAL A 45 -1.88 1.20 3.45
N PHE A 46 -1.36 1.47 4.64
CA PHE A 46 -0.43 0.57 5.33
C PHE A 46 -1.04 -0.82 5.60
N SER A 47 -2.28 -0.85 6.11
CA SER A 47 -3.02 -2.10 6.37
C SER A 47 -3.35 -2.89 5.10
N LEU A 48 -3.46 -2.23 3.94
CA LEU A 48 -3.65 -2.87 2.63
C LEU A 48 -2.36 -3.42 2.04
N CYS A 49 -1.22 -2.83 2.41
CA CYS A 49 0.10 -3.20 1.89
C CYS A 49 0.82 -4.26 2.76
N ILE A 50 0.58 -4.30 4.07
CA ILE A 50 1.12 -5.36 4.96
C ILE A 50 0.78 -6.79 4.48
N PRO A 51 -0.46 -7.10 4.04
CA PRO A 51 -0.82 -8.45 3.61
C PRO A 51 -0.07 -8.91 2.35
N LEU A 52 0.43 -7.98 1.52
CA LEU A 52 1.16 -8.33 0.29
C LEU A 52 2.44 -9.09 0.56
N ALA A 53 3.11 -8.78 1.67
CA ALA A 53 4.36 -9.39 2.05
C ALA A 53 4.18 -10.69 2.86
N LYS A 54 2.97 -10.94 3.39
CA LYS A 54 2.69 -12.09 4.29
C LYS A 54 1.71 -13.11 3.72
N LYS A 55 0.75 -12.70 2.88
CA LYS A 55 -0.34 -13.55 2.37
C LYS A 55 -0.72 -13.14 0.94
N PRO A 56 -0.15 -13.76 -0.11
CA PRO A 56 -0.45 -13.43 -1.51
C PRO A 56 -1.94 -13.58 -1.87
N ALA A 57 -2.69 -14.44 -1.17
CA ALA A 57 -4.15 -14.55 -1.30
C ALA A 57 -4.90 -13.24 -1.00
N GLN A 58 -4.32 -12.33 -0.21
CA GLN A 58 -4.89 -11.02 0.07
C GLN A 58 -4.49 -9.94 -0.95
N ALA A 59 -3.56 -10.22 -1.88
CA ALA A 59 -3.19 -9.28 -2.94
C ALA A 59 -4.38 -8.93 -3.85
N GLY A 60 -5.36 -9.83 -3.99
CA GLY A 60 -6.61 -9.53 -4.70
C GLY A 60 -7.36 -8.32 -4.14
N LYS A 61 -7.27 -8.07 -2.83
CA LYS A 61 -7.87 -6.89 -2.18
C LYS A 61 -7.16 -5.60 -2.61
N LEU A 62 -5.83 -5.60 -2.73
CA LEU A 62 -5.08 -4.43 -3.22
C LEU A 62 -5.52 -4.03 -4.62
N LYS A 63 -5.70 -4.99 -5.55
CA LYS A 63 -6.16 -4.71 -6.92
C LYS A 63 -7.55 -4.06 -6.94
N VAL A 64 -8.44 -4.44 -6.02
CA VAL A 64 -9.77 -3.82 -5.89
C VAL A 64 -9.65 -2.38 -5.39
N TRP A 65 -8.78 -2.13 -4.40
CA TRP A 65 -8.54 -0.79 -3.87
C TRP A 65 -7.87 0.15 -4.86
N LEU A 66 -6.86 -0.31 -5.61
CA LEU A 66 -6.24 0.49 -6.67
C LEU A 66 -7.29 0.92 -7.72
N ARG A 67 -8.18 0.01 -8.15
CA ARG A 67 -9.30 0.37 -9.04
C ARG A 67 -10.25 1.39 -8.41
N ARG A 68 -10.49 1.31 -7.10
CA ARG A 68 -11.34 2.27 -6.39
C ARG A 68 -10.70 3.65 -6.35
N PHE A 69 -9.40 3.75 -6.07
CA PHE A 69 -8.67 5.03 -6.11
C PHE A 69 -8.65 5.65 -7.52
N VAL A 70 -8.56 4.83 -8.57
CA VAL A 70 -8.71 5.33 -9.94
C VAL A 70 -10.12 5.85 -10.20
N LYS A 71 -11.15 5.12 -9.77
CA LYS A 71 -12.55 5.54 -9.92
C LYS A 71 -12.86 6.83 -9.14
N GLU A 72 -12.26 6.99 -7.96
CA GLU A 72 -12.36 8.20 -7.13
C GLU A 72 -11.52 9.36 -7.68
N GLY A 73 -10.72 9.13 -8.73
CA GLY A 73 -9.83 10.14 -9.32
C GLY A 73 -8.64 10.53 -8.43
N SER A 74 -8.43 9.79 -7.34
CA SER A 74 -7.32 10.00 -6.40
C SER A 74 -6.01 9.35 -6.87
N LEU A 75 -6.06 8.49 -7.89
CA LEU A 75 -4.90 7.83 -8.50
C LEU A 75 -5.09 7.72 -10.02
N ALA A 76 -4.05 7.93 -10.82
CA ALA A 76 -4.15 7.69 -12.26
C ALA A 76 -4.07 6.18 -12.58
N GLN A 77 -4.79 5.73 -13.62
CA GLN A 77 -4.73 4.34 -14.10
C GLN A 77 -3.29 3.81 -14.32
N PRO A 78 -2.38 4.52 -15.03
CA PRO A 78 -1.00 4.04 -15.20
C PRO A 78 -0.22 3.93 -13.89
N GLN A 79 -0.50 4.79 -12.90
CA GLN A 79 0.10 4.69 -11.58
C GLN A 79 -0.41 3.45 -10.83
N ALA A 80 -1.72 3.21 -10.87
CA ALA A 80 -2.34 2.03 -10.29
C ALA A 80 -1.75 0.72 -10.86
N ASP A 81 -1.53 0.67 -12.18
CA ASP A 81 -0.93 -0.50 -12.84
C ASP A 81 0.54 -0.71 -12.43
N ALA A 82 1.32 0.37 -12.29
CA ALA A 82 2.69 0.31 -11.78
C ALA A 82 2.75 -0.20 -10.34
N PHE A 83 1.86 0.27 -9.46
CA PHE A 83 1.75 -0.21 -8.08
C PHE A 83 1.34 -1.68 -8.03
N TRP A 84 0.41 -2.11 -8.89
CA TRP A 84 0.00 -3.50 -8.98
C TRP A 84 1.14 -4.42 -9.44
N LEU A 85 1.93 -4.01 -10.43
CA LEU A 85 3.07 -4.76 -10.91
C LEU A 85 4.14 -4.92 -9.82
N ARG A 86 4.44 -3.82 -9.10
CA ARG A 86 5.39 -3.84 -7.97
C ARG A 86 4.88 -4.73 -6.83
N ALA A 87 3.60 -4.66 -6.49
CA ALA A 87 2.98 -5.55 -5.51
C ALA A 87 3.06 -7.04 -5.90
N LYS A 88 2.83 -7.37 -7.17
CA LYS A 88 3.00 -8.75 -7.69
C LYS A 88 4.44 -9.22 -7.62
N LYS A 89 5.41 -8.35 -7.91
CA LYS A 89 6.84 -8.66 -7.80
C LYS A 89 7.22 -8.96 -6.35
N LEU A 90 6.73 -8.14 -5.41
CA LEU A 90 6.94 -8.33 -3.98
C LEU A 90 6.31 -9.63 -3.46
N ALA A 91 5.09 -9.95 -3.89
CA ALA A 91 4.42 -11.19 -3.52
C ALA A 91 5.07 -12.46 -4.10
N LYS A 92 5.92 -12.33 -5.13
CA LYS A 92 6.66 -13.42 -5.78
C LYS A 92 8.09 -13.60 -5.26
N SER A 93 8.66 -12.62 -4.57
CA SER A 93 9.98 -12.78 -3.94
C SER A 93 9.83 -13.70 -2.73
N PRO A 94 10.43 -14.91 -2.73
CA PRO A 94 10.56 -15.67 -1.50
C PRO A 94 11.43 -14.85 -0.55
N GLY A 95 10.90 -14.57 0.64
CA GLY A 95 11.70 -14.06 1.75
C GLY A 95 12.64 -15.13 2.27
#